data_AF-A0A353ZVG0-F1
#
_entry.id   AF-A0A353ZVG0-F1
#
_cell.length_a   1.000
_cell.length_b   1.000
_cell.length_c   1.000
_cell.angle_alpha   90.00
_cell.angle_beta   90.00
_cell.angle_gamma   90.00
#
_symmetry.space_group_name_H-M   'P 1'
#
loop_
_entity.id
_entity.type
_entity.pdbx_description
1 polymer ?
#
loop_
_entity_poly.entity_id
_entity_poly.type
_entity_poly.pdbx_seq_one_letter_code
_entity_poly.pdbx_strand_id
1 'polypeptide(L)'
;LVQNSLWAGAILGLLGGLVGTFVMKRDLAFAVHGISELSFAGAAFALLIGADIVFGSLIGSVAAALLLGLMGVRARDKNSIIGVIMPFGLGLGILFLSL
;
A
#
# COMPACT_ATOMS: atom_id res chain seq x y z
N LEU A 1 -23.04 -14.15 -3.96
CA LEU A 1 -22.18 -12.94 -3.98
C LEU A 1 -22.14 -12.27 -2.60
N VAL A 2 -23.28 -11.85 -2.03
CA VAL A 2 -23.33 -11.13 -0.74
C VAL A 2 -22.68 -11.89 0.43
N GLN A 3 -22.88 -13.21 0.52
CA GLN A 3 -22.32 -14.02 1.61
C GLN A 3 -20.78 -14.07 1.59
N ASN A 4 -20.15 -14.19 0.42
CA ASN A 4 -18.69 -14.14 0.29
C ASN A 4 -18.15 -12.76 0.67
N SER A 5 -18.81 -11.69 0.23
CA SER A 5 -18.43 -10.32 0.58
C SER A 5 -18.57 -10.06 2.08
N LEU A 6 -19.58 -10.64 2.74
CA LEU A 6 -19.76 -10.55 4.19
C LEU A 6 -18.59 -11.20 4.94
N TRP A 7 -18.20 -12.42 4.52
CA TRP A 7 -17.06 -13.12 5.10
C TRP A 7 -15.74 -12.40 4.84
N ALA A 8 -15.52 -11.90 3.62
CA ALA A 8 -14.35 -11.11 3.29
C ALA A 8 -14.27 -9.85 4.16
N GLY A 9 -15.37 -9.11 4.32
CA GLY A 9 -15.44 -7.92 5.18
C GLY A 9 -15.17 -8.24 6.66
N ALA A 10 -15.74 -9.33 7.19
CA ALA A 10 -15.49 -9.75 8.57
C ALA A 10 -14.02 -10.10 8.81
N ILE A 11 -13.40 -10.85 7.89
CA ILE A 11 -11.98 -11.23 7.97
C ILE A 11 -11.09 -9.99 7.85
N LEU A 12 -11.35 -9.12 6.86
CA LEU A 12 -10.58 -7.88 6.66
C LEU A 12 -10.73 -6.92 7.85
N GLY A 13 -11.91 -6.83 8.46
CA GLY A 13 -12.14 -6.01 9.65
C GLY A 13 -11.36 -6.52 10.87
N LEU A 14 -11.35 -7.83 11.11
CA LEU A 14 -10.55 -8.45 12.16
C LEU A 14 -9.06 -8.25 11.95
N LEU A 15 -8.57 -8.53 10.74
CA LEU A 15 -7.16 -8.35 10.38
C LEU A 15 -6.74 -6.88 10.46
N GLY A 16 -7.55 -5.97 9.92
CA GLY A 16 -7.31 -4.53 9.97
C GLY A 16 -7.27 -4.00 11.40
N GLY A 17 -8.18 -4.45 12.27
CA GLY A 17 -8.18 -4.10 13.69
C GLY A 17 -6.92 -4.60 14.41
N LEU A 18 -6.55 -5.86 14.22
CA LEU A 18 -5.34 -6.44 14.81
C LEU A 18 -4.06 -5.74 14.32
N VAL A 19 -3.85 -5.67 13.01
CA VAL A 19 -2.66 -5.07 12.40
C VAL A 19 -2.57 -3.58 12.73
N GLY A 20 -3.70 -2.86 12.70
CA GLY A 20 -3.77 -1.44 13.03
C GLY A 20 -3.25 -1.12 14.43
N THR A 21 -3.52 -1.96 15.44
CA THR A 21 -2.98 -1.75 16.79
C THR A 21 -1.45 -1.84 16.84
N PHE A 22 -0.84 -2.75 16.08
CA PHE A 22 0.62 -2.87 16.00
C PHE A 22 1.25 -1.71 15.23
N VAL A 23 0.58 -1.25 14.17
CA VAL A 23 1.02 -0.09 13.38
C VAL A 23 1.07 1.16 14.25
N MET A 24 0.03 1.40 15.05
CA MET A 24 -0.04 2.54 15.96
C MET A 24 1.02 2.45 17.08
N LYS A 25 1.16 1.29 17.72
CA LYS A 25 2.15 1.12 18.81
C LYS A 25 3.61 1.24 18.34
N ARG A 26 3.88 1.07 17.05
CA ARG A 26 5.22 1.13 16.46
C ARG A 26 5.49 2.41 15.66
N ASP A 27 4.61 3.41 15.72
CA ASP A 27 4.70 4.65 14.92
C ASP A 27 4.86 4.38 13.40
N LEU A 28 4.24 3.32 12.89
CA LEU A 28 4.32 2.90 11.48
C LEU A 28 3.17 3.45 10.62
N ALA A 29 2.41 4.44 11.11
CA ALA A 29 1.22 4.96 10.43
C ALA A 29 1.52 5.42 9.00
N PHE A 30 2.63 6.14 8.82
CA PHE A 30 3.10 6.62 7.52
C PHE A 30 3.53 5.50 6.58
N ALA A 31 4.03 4.37 7.11
CA ALA A 31 4.43 3.23 6.29
C ALA A 31 3.21 2.54 5.66
N VAL A 32 2.10 2.42 6.40
CA VAL A 32 0.86 1.80 5.88
C VAL A 32 0.23 2.68 4.79
N HIS A 33 0.28 4.00 4.94
CA HIS A 33 -0.12 4.91 3.88
C HIS A 33 0.73 4.66 2.64
N GLY A 34 2.07 4.79 2.73
CA GLY A 34 2.98 4.60 1.59
C GLY A 34 2.82 3.26 0.86
N ILE A 35 2.49 2.17 1.57
CA ILE A 35 2.18 0.87 0.97
C ILE A 35 0.90 0.92 0.13
N SER A 36 -0.12 1.63 0.61
CA SER A 36 -1.40 1.81 -0.08
C SER A 36 -1.24 2.61 -1.39
N GLU A 37 -0.46 3.69 -1.39
CA GLU A 37 -0.24 4.48 -2.61
C GLU A 37 0.57 3.72 -3.67
N LEU A 38 1.60 2.96 -3.28
CA LEU A 38 2.36 2.15 -4.23
C LEU A 38 1.59 0.91 -4.70
N SER A 39 0.74 0.35 -3.84
CA SER A 39 -0.23 -0.70 -4.22
C SER A 39 -1.16 -0.20 -5.31
N PHE A 40 -1.71 1.01 -5.12
CA PHE A 40 -2.52 1.69 -6.13
C PHE A 40 -1.73 1.92 -7.43
N ALA A 41 -0.49 2.42 -7.35
CA ALA A 41 0.36 2.61 -8.53
C ALA A 41 0.63 1.30 -9.29
N GLY A 42 0.91 0.21 -8.57
CA GLY A 42 1.11 -1.12 -9.16
C GLY A 42 -0.16 -1.68 -9.80
N ALA A 43 -1.32 -1.45 -9.20
CA ALA A 43 -2.62 -1.81 -9.76
C ALA A 43 -2.89 -1.04 -11.07
N ALA A 44 -2.66 0.27 -11.06
CA ALA A 44 -2.80 1.14 -12.23
C ALA A 44 -1.84 0.73 -13.37
N PHE A 45 -0.59 0.39 -13.03
CA PHE A 45 0.38 -0.11 -14.02
C PHE A 45 -0.06 -1.44 -14.63
N ALA A 46 -0.53 -2.39 -13.82
CA ALA A 46 -1.04 -3.66 -14.33
C ALA A 46 -2.25 -3.45 -15.25
N LEU A 47 -3.14 -2.52 -14.89
CA LEU A 47 -4.25 -2.09 -15.75
C LEU A 47 -3.76 -1.57 -17.10
N LEU A 48 -2.77 -0.69 -17.10
CA LEU A 48 -2.18 -0.08 -18.31
C LEU A 48 -1.64 -1.13 -19.28
N ILE A 49 -0.96 -2.16 -18.78
CA ILE A 49 -0.40 -3.23 -19.61
C ILE A 49 -1.40 -4.37 -19.90
N GLY A 50 -2.67 -4.25 -19.48
CA GLY A 50 -3.70 -5.26 -19.67
C GLY A 50 -3.52 -6.54 -18.83
N ALA A 51 -2.77 -6.47 -17.73
CA ALA A 51 -2.53 -7.56 -16.80
C ALA A 51 -3.54 -7.57 -15.63
N ASP A 52 -3.44 -8.59 -14.77
CA ASP A 52 -4.31 -8.73 -13.60
C ASP A 52 -4.03 -7.65 -12.54
N ILE A 53 -5.08 -6.93 -12.16
CA ILE A 53 -5.04 -5.79 -11.24
C ILE A 53 -4.65 -6.22 -9.83
N VAL A 54 -5.16 -7.37 -9.39
CA VAL A 54 -4.90 -7.90 -8.05
C VAL A 54 -3.42 -8.22 -7.94
N PHE A 55 -2.85 -8.90 -8.94
CA PHE A 55 -1.43 -9.22 -8.97
C PHE A 55 -0.54 -7.97 -9.02
N GLY A 56 -0.91 -6.97 -9.84
CA GLY A 56 -0.22 -5.68 -9.89
C GLY A 56 -0.21 -4.95 -8.54
N SER A 57 -1.37 -4.89 -7.88
CA SER A 57 -1.51 -4.29 -6.55
C SER A 57 -0.67 -5.01 -5.48
N LEU A 58 -0.57 -6.34 -5.59
CA LEU A 58 0.17 -7.18 -4.66
C LEU A 58 1.68 -6.94 -4.80
N ILE A 59 2.17 -6.89 -6.05
CA ILE A 59 3.56 -6.52 -6.35
C ILE A 59 3.87 -5.11 -5.83
N GLY A 60 3.00 -4.13 -6.12
CA GLY A 60 3.16 -2.75 -5.65
C GLY A 60 3.24 -2.66 -4.12
N SER A 61 2.37 -3.40 -3.42
CA SER A 61 2.34 -3.46 -1.95
C SER A 61 3.62 -4.07 -1.36
N VAL A 62 4.09 -5.18 -1.94
CA VAL A 62 5.31 -5.87 -1.49
C VAL A 62 6.54 -5.00 -1.78
N ALA A 63 6.61 -4.39 -2.96
CA ALA A 63 7.69 -3.46 -3.30
C ALA A 63 7.75 -2.29 -2.33
N ALA A 64 6.60 -1.69 -1.98
CA ALA A 64 6.54 -0.63 -0.99
C ALA A 64 6.99 -1.08 0.39
N ALA A 65 6.51 -2.23 0.86
CA ALA A 65 6.88 -2.79 2.16
C ALA A 65 8.39 -3.07 2.23
N LEU A 66 8.99 -3.57 1.14
CA LEU A 66 10.43 -3.78 1.04
C LEU A 66 11.20 -2.46 1.04
N LEU A 67 10.79 -1.48 0.23
CA LEU A 67 11.44 -0.16 0.19
C LEU A 67 11.40 0.50 1.57
N LEU A 68 10.22 0.57 2.18
CA LEU A 68 10.04 1.17 3.50
C LEU A 68 10.76 0.37 4.60
N GLY A 69 10.78 -0.95 4.53
CA GLY A 69 11.47 -1.83 5.49
C GLY A 69 12.99 -1.70 5.42
N LEU A 70 13.56 -1.71 4.20
CA LEU A 70 15.00 -1.53 3.96
C LEU A 70 15.48 -0.13 4.36
N MET A 71 14.65 0.89 4.15
CA MET A 71 14.93 2.27 4.55
C MET A 71 14.64 2.53 6.04
N GLY A 72 13.86 1.66 6.69
CA GLY A 72 13.24 1.85 8.01
C GLY A 72 14.08 1.53 9.24
N VAL A 73 15.33 1.06 9.11
CA VAL A 73 16.20 0.72 10.27
C VAL A 73 16.69 1.96 11.05
N ARG A 74 16.30 3.19 10.65
CA ARG A 74 16.68 4.45 11.33
C ARG A 74 15.54 5.48 11.40
N ALA A 75 14.30 5.03 11.56
CA ALA A 75 13.05 5.78 11.34
C ALA A 75 12.75 7.01 12.24
N ARG A 76 13.69 7.49 13.07
CA ARG A 76 13.47 8.71 13.87
C ARG A 76 13.85 10.01 13.15
N ASP A 77 14.73 9.97 12.14
CA ASP A 77 15.34 11.19 11.57
C ASP A 77 15.06 11.48 10.08
N LYS A 78 14.21 10.73 9.37
CA LYS A 78 13.83 11.04 7.96
C LYS A 78 12.35 10.90 7.66
N ASN A 79 11.53 11.73 8.30
CA ASN A 79 10.13 11.99 7.93
C ASN A 79 9.97 12.52 6.48
N SER A 80 11.08 12.93 5.85
CA SER A 80 11.13 13.47 4.48
C SER A 80 10.97 12.42 3.38
N ILE A 81 11.44 11.18 3.58
CA ILE A 81 11.40 10.15 2.53
C ILE A 81 9.97 9.61 2.36
N ILE A 82 9.29 9.35 3.48
CA ILE A 82 7.91 8.88 3.43
C ILE A 82 6.99 9.97 2.86
N GLY A 83 7.25 11.24 3.19
CA GLY A 83 6.57 12.39 2.60
C GLY A 83 6.69 12.50 1.07
N VAL A 84 7.74 11.94 0.46
CA VAL A 84 7.93 11.92 -1.01
C VAL A 84 7.28 10.69 -1.64
N ILE A 85 7.28 9.54 -0.97
CA ILE A 85 6.71 8.29 -1.50
C ILE A 85 5.19 8.42 -1.72
N MET A 86 4.48 9.10 -0.82
CA MET A 86 3.02 9.27 -0.91
C MET A 86 2.57 9.99 -2.21
N PRO A 87 3.04 11.21 -2.54
CA PRO A 87 2.66 11.87 -3.79
C PRO A 87 3.25 11.16 -5.02
N PHE A 88 4.38 10.47 -4.88
CA PHE A 88 4.99 9.71 -5.97
C PHE A 88 4.10 8.53 -6.42
N GLY A 89 3.63 7.71 -5.48
CA GLY A 89 2.72 6.59 -5.79
C GLY A 89 1.42 7.08 -6.43
N LEU A 90 0.81 8.12 -5.86
CA LEU A 90 -0.39 8.74 -6.45
C LEU A 90 -0.13 9.29 -7.86
N GLY A 91 0.97 10.01 -8.05
CA GLY A 91 1.35 10.58 -9.35
C GLY A 91 1.57 9.50 -10.41
N LEU A 92 2.28 8.42 -10.07
CA LEU A 92 2.46 7.28 -10.97
C LEU A 92 1.14 6.59 -11.29
N GLY A 93 0.28 6.36 -10.29
CA GLY A 93 -1.01 5.73 -10.53
C GLY A 93 -1.90 6.54 -11.47
N ILE A 94 -1.95 7.87 -11.28
CA ILE A 94 -2.69 8.77 -12.18
C ILE A 94 -2.07 8.77 -13.57
N LEU A 95 -0.73 8.82 -13.68
CA LEU A 95 -0.03 8.76 -14.96
C LEU A 95 -0.38 7.50 -15.74
N PHE A 96 -0.37 6.33 -15.09
CA PHE A 96 -0.69 5.06 -15.73
C PHE A 96 -2.17 4.92 -16.08
N LEU A 97 -3.08 5.49 -15.29
CA LEU A 97 -4.51 5.52 -15.63
C LEU A 97 -4.84 6.52 -16.74
N SER A 98 -4.00 7.54 -16.93
CA SER A 98 -4.16 8.54 -17.98
C SER A 98 -3.57 8.10 -19.33
N LEU A 99 -2.73 7.06 -19.33
CA LEU A 99 -2.08 6.54 -20.53
C LEU A 99 -2.87 5.36 -21.09
#